data_AF-A0A940CVD6-F1
#
_entry.id   AF-A0A940CVD6-F1
#
_cell.length_a   1.000
_cell.length_b   1.000
_cell.length_c   1.000
_cell.angle_alpha   90.00
_cell.angle_beta   90.00
_cell.angle_gamma   90.00
#
_symmetry.space_group_name_H-M   'P 1'
#
loop_
_entity.id
_entity.type
_entity.pdbx_description
1 polymer ?
#
loop_
_entity_poly.entity_id
_entity_poly.type
_entity_poly.pdbx_seq_one_letter_code
_entity_poly.pdbx_strand_id
1 'polypeptide(L)'
;MEEKKFKKYELNWERYEKAISNVLKNFVERGFEKITIEEIWFETSLPKDLILEIFQRGNLEIPKEIKEIKDKNLTIWSSENND
;
A
#
# COMPACT_ATOMS: atom_id res chain seq x y z
N MET A 1 4.16 -21.50 23.53
CA MET A 1 4.27 -20.57 22.38
C MET A 1 3.07 -19.65 22.46
N GLU A 2 3.31 -18.35 22.63
CA GLU A 2 2.27 -17.33 22.77
C GLU A 2 1.50 -17.15 21.46
N GLU A 3 0.40 -17.90 21.30
CA GLU A 3 -0.67 -17.56 20.37
C GLU A 3 -1.36 -16.28 20.88
N LYS A 4 -0.74 -15.12 20.63
CA LYS A 4 -1.35 -13.82 20.93
C LYS A 4 -2.50 -13.56 19.97
N LYS A 5 -3.70 -13.85 20.46
CA LYS A 5 -4.97 -13.12 20.26
C LYS A 5 -5.00 -12.13 19.07
N PHE A 6 -5.18 -12.63 17.84
CA PHE A 6 -5.90 -11.90 16.80
C PHE A 6 -7.29 -12.50 16.63
N LYS A 7 -8.07 -12.50 17.72
CA LYS A 7 -9.50 -12.81 17.65
C LYS A 7 -10.22 -11.55 17.16
N LYS A 8 -10.84 -11.66 15.98
CA LYS A 8 -11.92 -10.80 15.46
C LYS A 8 -11.52 -9.58 14.61
N TYR A 9 -10.65 -9.79 13.63
CA TYR A 9 -10.83 -9.15 12.33
C TYR A 9 -10.76 -10.28 11.32
N GLU A 10 -11.83 -10.51 10.57
CA GLU A 10 -11.67 -11.09 9.23
C GLU A 10 -10.80 -10.09 8.47
N LEU A 11 -9.47 -10.20 8.63
CA LEU A 11 -8.49 -9.46 7.85
C LEU A 11 -8.63 -10.00 6.42
N ASN A 12 -9.64 -9.49 5.72
CA ASN A 12 -9.79 -9.67 4.29
C ASN A 12 -8.69 -8.82 3.66
N TRP A 13 -7.49 -9.40 3.60
CA TRP A 13 -6.34 -8.84 2.91
C TRP A 13 -6.73 -8.32 1.54
N GLU A 14 -7.54 -9.09 0.80
CA GLU A 14 -8.12 -8.71 -0.49
C GLU A 14 -8.88 -7.38 -0.47
N ARG A 15 -9.58 -7.08 0.63
CA ARG A 15 -10.31 -5.82 0.79
C ARG A 15 -9.37 -4.65 1.00
N TYR A 16 -8.30 -4.84 1.76
CA TYR A 16 -7.27 -3.82 1.96
C TYR A 16 -6.43 -3.60 0.70
N GLU A 17 -6.09 -4.68 0.00
CA GLU A 17 -5.42 -4.64 -1.30
C GLU A 17 -6.25 -3.88 -2.32
N LYS A 18 -7.55 -4.16 -2.41
CA LYS A 18 -8.49 -3.39 -3.25
C LYS A 18 -8.57 -1.93 -2.83
N ALA A 19 -8.62 -1.63 -1.54
CA ALA A 19 -8.68 -0.25 -1.05
C ALA A 19 -7.41 0.53 -1.44
N ILE A 20 -6.23 -0.05 -1.22
CA ILE A 20 -4.96 0.57 -1.60
C ILE A 20 -4.86 0.70 -3.12
N SER A 21 -5.19 -0.34 -3.89
CA SER A 21 -5.17 -0.27 -5.36
C SER A 21 -6.12 0.82 -5.90
N ASN A 22 -7.31 0.97 -5.31
CA ASN A 22 -8.23 2.04 -5.68
C ASN A 22 -7.68 3.44 -5.36
N VAL A 23 -6.97 3.58 -4.24
CA VAL A 23 -6.28 4.81 -3.85
C VAL A 23 -5.12 5.11 -4.81
N LEU A 24 -4.31 4.11 -5.17
CA LEU A 24 -3.26 4.25 -6.17
C LEU A 24 -3.82 4.72 -7.52
N LYS A 25 -4.96 4.16 -7.96
CA LYS A 25 -5.66 4.61 -9.17
C LYS A 25 -6.11 6.07 -9.08
N ASN A 26 -6.69 6.49 -7.95
CA ASN A 26 -7.11 7.87 -7.74
C ASN A 26 -5.91 8.84 -7.80
N PHE A 27 -4.76 8.45 -7.23
CA PHE A 27 -3.53 9.21 -7.37
C PHE A 27 -3.07 9.35 -8.82
N VAL A 28 -3.11 8.27 -9.59
CA VAL A 28 -2.81 8.30 -11.03
C VAL A 28 -3.78 9.20 -11.80
N GLU A 29 -5.09 9.10 -11.54
CA GLU A 29 -6.11 9.95 -12.17
C GLU A 29 -5.88 11.44 -11.85
N ARG A 30 -5.31 11.74 -10.68
CA ARG A 30 -4.89 13.09 -10.28
C ARG A 30 -3.52 13.50 -10.85
N GLY A 31 -2.82 12.61 -11.56
CA GLY A 31 -1.51 12.86 -12.16
C GLY A 31 -0.31 12.66 -11.23
N PHE A 32 -0.48 11.94 -10.12
CA PHE A 32 0.63 11.63 -9.21
C PHE A 32 1.40 10.40 -9.69
N GLU A 33 2.68 10.59 -10.02
CA GLU A 33 3.61 9.50 -10.35
C GLU A 33 4.38 9.00 -9.11
N LYS A 34 4.42 9.80 -8.04
CA LYS A 34 5.15 9.53 -6.81
C LYS A 34 4.19 9.60 -5.64
N ILE A 35 4.04 8.49 -4.93
CA ILE A 35 3.11 8.36 -3.82
C ILE A 35 3.90 8.16 -2.53
N THR A 36 3.39 8.68 -1.42
CA THR A 36 3.94 8.36 -0.10
C THR A 36 3.00 7.48 0.70
N ILE A 37 3.56 6.68 1.61
CA ILE A 37 2.76 5.89 2.55
C ILE A 37 1.86 6.78 3.40
N GLU A 38 2.24 8.04 3.63
CA GLU A 38 1.43 9.02 4.38
C GLU A 38 0.16 9.40 3.61
N GLU A 39 0.26 9.59 2.29
CA GLU A 39 -0.87 9.88 1.42
C GLU A 39 -1.82 8.68 1.33
N ILE A 40 -1.27 7.46 1.22
CA ILE A 40 -2.07 6.23 1.22
C ILE A 40 -2.74 6.04 2.58
N TRP A 41 -2.04 6.30 3.69
CA TRP A 41 -2.58 6.27 5.04
C TRP A 41 -3.74 7.26 5.20
N PHE A 42 -3.60 8.47 4.65
CA PHE A 42 -4.63 9.50 4.70
C PHE A 42 -5.88 9.10 3.90
N GLU A 43 -5.72 8.63 2.67
CA GLU A 43 -6.84 8.23 1.80
C GLU A 43 -7.50 6.93 2.25
N THR A 44 -6.72 5.90 2.60
CA THR A 44 -7.27 4.58 2.99
C THR A 44 -7.72 4.53 4.43
N SER A 45 -7.25 5.47 5.28
CA SER A 45 -7.44 5.44 6.74
C SER A 45 -6.96 4.12 7.40
N LEU A 46 -6.08 3.37 6.73
CA LEU A 46 -5.48 2.13 7.24
C LEU A 46 -4.21 2.44 8.00
N PRO A 47 -3.84 1.69 9.06
CA PRO A 47 -2.59 1.91 9.78
C PRO A 47 -1.37 1.68 8.87
N LYS A 48 -0.32 2.49 9.04
CA LYS A 48 0.90 2.44 8.22
C LYS A 48 1.54 1.04 8.25
N ASP A 49 1.56 0.38 9.41
CA ASP A 49 2.05 -1.01 9.54
C ASP A 49 1.33 -1.98 8.59
N LEU A 50 0.00 -1.88 8.48
CA LEU A 50 -0.79 -2.76 7.61
C LEU A 50 -0.54 -2.44 6.13
N ILE A 51 -0.42 -1.17 5.79
CA ILE A 51 -0.07 -0.75 4.42
C ILE A 51 1.30 -1.32 4.04
N LEU A 52 2.30 -1.17 4.91
CA LEU A 52 3.64 -1.71 4.72
C LEU A 52 3.64 -3.24 4.57
N GLU A 53 2.89 -3.96 5.39
CA GLU A 53 2.74 -5.42 5.24
C GLU A 53 2.16 -5.80 3.88
N ILE A 54 1.16 -5.05 3.38
CA ILE A 54 0.55 -5.34 2.07
C ILE A 54 1.54 -5.04 0.93
N PHE A 55 2.31 -3.95 1.02
CA PHE A 55 3.38 -3.68 0.05
C PHE A 55 4.47 -4.75 0.10
N GLN A 56 4.88 -5.21 1.28
CA GLN A 56 5.87 -6.28 1.43
C GLN A 56 5.40 -7.62 0.88
N ARG A 57 4.09 -7.89 0.93
CA ARG A 57 3.50 -9.09 0.31
C ARG A 57 3.58 -9.07 -1.21
N GLY A 58 3.74 -7.90 -1.83
CA GLY A 58 3.89 -7.75 -3.28
C GLY A 58 2.64 -8.12 -4.10
N ASN A 59 1.50 -8.34 -3.45
CA ASN A 59 0.24 -8.76 -4.09
C ASN A 59 -0.67 -7.55 -4.44
N LEU A 60 -0.07 -6.35 -4.45
CA LEU A 60 -0.74 -5.09 -4.77
C LEU A 60 -0.62 -4.79 -6.26
N GLU A 61 -1.75 -4.57 -6.92
CA GLU A 61 -1.78 -4.08 -8.30
C GLU A 61 -1.46 -2.58 -8.32
N ILE A 62 -0.19 -2.26 -8.55
CA ILE A 62 0.31 -0.89 -8.70
C ILE A 62 0.23 -0.50 -10.18
N PRO A 63 -0.51 0.57 -10.52
CA PRO A 63 -0.59 1.03 -11.90
C PRO A 63 0.78 1.51 -12.40
N LYS A 64 1.06 1.29 -13.69
CA LYS A 64 2.36 1.58 -14.34
C LYS A 64 2.74 3.07 -14.35
N GLU A 65 1.78 3.95 -14.13
CA GLU A 65 2.00 5.39 -13.98
C GLU A 65 2.69 5.74 -12.66
N ILE A 66 2.58 4.88 -11.64
CA ILE A 66 3.32 5.03 -10.39
C ILE A 66 4.75 4.58 -10.62
N LYS A 67 5.66 5.54 -10.53
CA LYS A 67 7.09 5.32 -10.64
C LYS A 67 7.68 4.90 -9.30
N GLU A 68 7.16 5.46 -8.21
CA GLU A 68 7.80 5.34 -6.90
C GLU A 68 6.82 5.50 -5.75
N ILE A 69 7.00 4.67 -4.72
CA ILE A 69 6.27 4.71 -3.45
C ILE A 69 7.28 4.83 -2.32
N LYS A 70 7.19 5.92 -1.55
CA LYS A 70 8.14 6.25 -0.47
C LYS A 70 7.46 6.36 0.90
N ASP A 71 8.09 5.85 1.93
CA ASP A 71 7.76 6.19 3.32
C ASP A 71 8.81 7.16 3.85
N LYS A 72 8.45 8.44 3.97
CA LYS A 72 9.36 9.51 4.42
C LYS A 72 10.65 9.58 3.61
N ASN A 73 11.66 8.80 3.99
CA ASN A 73 12.98 8.74 3.37
C ASN A 73 13.36 7.36 2.82
N LEU A 74 12.47 6.36 2.96
CA LEU A 74 12.68 4.99 2.51
C LEU A 74 11.83 4.72 1.27
N THR A 75 12.44 4.22 0.20
CA THR A 75 11.69 3.72 -0.96
C THR A 75 11.11 2.36 -0.62
N ILE A 76 9.78 2.27 -0.55
CA ILE A 76 9.05 1.03 -0.27
C ILE A 76 8.88 0.21 -1.54
N TRP A 77 8.60 0.90 -2.65
CA TRP A 77 8.44 0.27 -3.95
C TRP A 77 8.84 1.24 -5.06
N SER A 78 9.38 0.72 -6.15
CA SER A 78 9.77 1.51 -7.32
C SER A 78 9.63 0.65 -8.57
N SER A 79 9.06 1.21 -9.62
CA SER A 79 8.87 0.50 -10.90
C SER A 79 10.21 0.11 -11.55
N GLU A 80 11.28 0.83 -11.23
CA GLU A 80 12.63 0.63 -11.78
C GLU A 80 13.37 -0.60 -11.22
N ASN A 81 12.90 -1.20 -10.12
CA ASN A 81 13.52 -2.40 -9.53
C ASN A 81 12.88 -3.74 -9.97
N ASN A 82 11.99 -3.72 -10.97
CA ASN A 82 11.35 -4.92 -11.54
C ASN A 82 11.76 -5.13 -13.02
N ASP A 83 13.04 -4.89 -13.36
CA ASP A 83 13.64 -5.28 -14.65
C ASP A 83 14.24 -6.69 -14.56
#